data_AF-A0A831KIT3-F1
#
_entry.id   AF-A0A831KIT3-F1
#
_cell.length_a   1.000
_cell.length_b   1.000
_cell.length_c   1.000
_cell.angle_alpha   90.00
_cell.angle_beta   90.00
_cell.angle_gamma   90.00
#
_symmetry.space_group_name_H-M   'P 1'
#
loop_
_entity.id
_entity.type
_entity.pdbx_description
1 polymer ?
#
loop_
_entity_poly.entity_id
_entity_poly.type
_entity_poly.pdbx_seq_one_letter_code
_entity_poly.pdbx_strand_id
1 'polypeptide(L)'
;MGVYHCIYCHWVINRPLPKKKFGGLVEFLSRVLKEKFGIRGIKRKVLKNIRNAKKIQGIESEEIYPICRYCLIEVFQLYVNEENAHRELDKFLRAYDFKGSIIC
;
A
#
# COMPACT_ATOMS: atom_id res chain seq x y z
N MET A 1 19.38 -7.17 6.18
CA MET A 1 18.13 -6.79 5.50
C MET A 1 17.12 -7.88 5.78
N GLY A 2 15.96 -7.56 6.35
CA GLY A 2 14.90 -8.54 6.57
C GLY A 2 14.27 -8.96 5.25
N VAL A 3 14.01 -10.26 5.10
CA VAL A 3 13.24 -10.83 3.99
C VAL A 3 11.81 -10.97 4.48
N TYR A 4 10.84 -10.43 3.73
CA TYR A 4 9.42 -10.48 4.09
C TYR A 4 8.61 -11.14 2.98
N HIS A 5 7.47 -11.71 3.33
CA HIS A 5 6.49 -12.15 2.35
C HIS A 5 5.44 -11.06 2.16
N CYS A 6 5.10 -10.76 0.91
CA CYS A 6 4.00 -9.87 0.62
C CYS A 6 2.70 -10.43 1.22
N ILE A 7 1.96 -9.59 1.94
CA ILE A 7 0.71 -10.00 2.59
C ILE A 7 -0.43 -10.37 1.63
N TYR A 8 -0.28 -10.09 0.32
CA TYR A 8 -1.28 -10.33 -0.72
C TYR A 8 -0.85 -11.43 -1.70
N CYS A 9 0.32 -11.28 -2.33
CA CYS A 9 0.80 -12.25 -3.33
C CYS A 9 1.81 -13.26 -2.80
N HIS A 10 2.19 -13.20 -1.51
CA HIS A 10 3.18 -14.08 -0.87
C HIS A 10 4.60 -14.03 -1.44
N TRP A 11 4.86 -13.20 -2.46
CA TRP A 11 6.19 -12.99 -3.02
C TRP A 11 7.17 -12.46 -1.98
N VAL A 12 8.41 -12.88 -2.13
CA VAL A 12 9.52 -12.46 -1.27
C VAL A 12 9.93 -11.03 -1.61
N ILE A 13 10.01 -10.17 -0.60
CA ILE A 13 10.37 -8.75 -0.73
C ILE A 13 11.49 -8.40 0.26
N ASN A 14 12.47 -7.61 -0.19
CA ASN A 14 13.56 -7.08 0.66
C ASN A 14 13.25 -5.69 1.25
N ARG A 15 12.26 -4.98 0.69
CA ARG A 15 11.91 -3.61 1.11
C ARG A 15 10.41 -3.50 1.32
N PRO A 16 9.92 -3.83 2.52
CA PRO A 16 8.51 -3.63 2.87
C PRO A 16 8.18 -2.14 2.98
N LEU A 17 6.90 -1.79 2.92
CA LEU A 17 6.42 -0.41 3.01
C LEU A 17 6.60 0.15 4.42
N PRO A 18 7.41 1.21 4.62
CA PRO A 18 7.53 1.84 5.93
C PRO A 18 6.20 2.50 6.33
N LYS A 19 5.81 2.38 7.61
CA LYS A 19 4.62 3.04 8.16
C LYS A 19 4.64 4.55 7.97
N LYS A 20 5.82 5.19 8.02
CA LYS A 20 6.00 6.63 7.73
C LYS A 20 5.61 7.00 6.30
N LYS A 21 5.90 6.13 5.33
CA LYS A 21 5.57 6.31 3.92
C LYS A 21 4.06 6.09 3.66
N PHE A 22 3.43 5.18 4.39
CA PHE A 22 1.99 4.91 4.27
C PHE A 22 1.09 6.16 4.45
N GLY A 23 1.48 7.11 5.31
CA GLY A 23 0.72 8.34 5.54
C GLY A 23 0.52 9.17 4.27
N GLY A 24 1.62 9.47 3.55
CA GLY A 24 1.55 10.25 2.30
C GLY A 24 0.79 9.53 1.19
N LEU A 25 0.76 8.19 1.22
CA LEU A 25 -0.03 7.38 0.31
C LEU A 25 -1.54 7.57 0.51
N VAL A 26 -1.97 7.57 1.77
CA VAL A 26 -3.38 7.77 2.14
C VAL A 26 -3.84 9.20 1.82
N GLU A 27 -3.01 10.19 2.09
CA GLU A 27 -3.29 11.59 1.74
C GLU A 27 -3.47 11.77 0.24
N PHE A 28 -2.56 11.19 -0.54
CA PHE A 28 -2.65 11.19 -2.01
C PHE A 28 -3.96 10.57 -2.50
N LEU A 29 -4.33 9.39 -2.01
CA LEU A 29 -5.59 8.73 -2.40
C LEU A 29 -6.80 9.56 -2.03
N SER A 30 -6.80 10.17 -0.84
CA SER A 30 -7.93 11.03 -0.47
C SER A 30 -8.08 12.23 -1.41
N ARG A 31 -6.99 12.76 -1.94
CA ARG A 31 -7.03 13.85 -2.93
C ARG A 31 -7.55 13.35 -4.29
N VAL A 32 -7.01 12.22 -4.74
CA VAL A 32 -7.31 11.62 -6.04
C VAL A 32 -8.75 11.12 -6.12
N LEU A 33 -9.24 10.49 -5.06
CA LEU A 33 -10.59 9.91 -5.02
C LEU A 33 -11.69 10.96 -4.87
N LYS A 34 -11.36 12.22 -4.57
CA LYS A 34 -12.33 13.30 -4.25
C LYS A 34 -13.50 12.81 -3.38
N GLU A 35 -13.24 11.81 -2.52
CA GLU A 35 -14.28 10.91 -2.04
C GLU A 35 -15.01 11.48 -0.81
N LYS A 36 -16.29 11.15 -0.69
CA LYS A 36 -17.14 11.40 0.50
C LYS A 36 -16.53 10.83 1.80
N PHE A 37 -15.71 9.77 1.71
CA PHE A 37 -14.97 9.20 2.84
C PHE A 37 -13.63 9.93 3.00
N GLY A 38 -13.63 11.16 3.54
CA GLY A 38 -12.41 11.93 3.74
C GLY A 38 -11.29 11.13 4.43
N ILE A 39 -10.01 11.43 4.15
CA ILE A 39 -8.74 10.81 4.60
C ILE A 39 -8.84 9.69 5.67
N ARG A 40 -9.50 9.95 6.80
CA ARG A 40 -9.74 8.99 7.90
C ARG A 40 -10.47 7.72 7.49
N GLY A 41 -11.41 7.79 6.53
CA GLY A 41 -12.18 6.65 6.04
C GLY A 41 -11.32 5.69 5.23
N ILE A 42 -10.63 6.22 4.22
CA ILE A 42 -9.64 5.48 3.41
C ILE A 42 -8.56 4.89 4.31
N LYS A 43 -7.99 5.69 5.22
CA LYS A 43 -6.98 5.22 6.18
C LYS A 43 -7.45 4.01 6.97
N ARG A 44 -8.66 4.06 7.54
CA ARG A 44 -9.22 2.96 8.35
C ARG A 44 -9.39 1.70 7.52
N LYS A 45 -9.92 1.81 6.30
CA LYS A 45 -10.20 0.65 5.45
C LYS A 45 -8.91 -0.03 4.99
N VAL A 46 -7.93 0.75 4.53
CA VAL A 46 -6.62 0.23 4.12
C VAL A 46 -5.87 -0.38 5.32
N LEU A 47 -5.84 0.30 6.47
CA LEU A 47 -5.22 -0.25 7.68
C LEU A 47 -5.90 -1.54 8.18
N LYS A 48 -7.22 -1.66 8.07
CA LYS A 48 -7.95 -2.88 8.47
C LYS A 48 -7.48 -4.07 7.65
N ASN A 49 -7.39 -3.93 6.33
CA ASN A 49 -6.92 -5.00 5.45
C ASN A 49 -5.48 -5.39 5.75
N ILE A 50 -4.60 -4.39 5.93
CA ILE A 50 -3.19 -4.63 6.22
C ILE A 50 -2.99 -5.31 7.59
N ARG A 51 -3.71 -4.87 8.63
CA ARG A 51 -3.64 -5.49 9.97
C ARG A 51 -4.10 -6.94 9.96
N ASN A 52 -5.22 -7.23 9.29
CA ASN A 52 -5.73 -8.59 9.18
C ASN A 52 -4.70 -9.51 8.51
N ALA A 53 -4.10 -9.04 7.42
CA ALA A 53 -3.13 -9.85 6.68
C ALA A 53 -1.81 -10.04 7.47
N LYS A 54 -1.34 -9.03 8.21
CA LYS A 54 -0.19 -9.18 9.13
C LYS A 54 -0.45 -10.21 10.23
N LYS A 55 -1.66 -10.23 10.79
CA LYS A 55 -2.06 -11.22 11.80
C LYS A 55 -2.03 -12.64 11.23
N ILE A 56 -2.54 -12.84 10.02
CA ILE A 56 -2.52 -14.14 9.32
C ILE A 56 -1.08 -14.61 9.10
N GLN A 57 -0.16 -13.70 8.80
CA GLN A 57 1.24 -14.02 8.51
C GLN A 57 2.17 -14.00 9.74
N GLY A 58 1.65 -13.79 10.95
CA GLY A 58 2.48 -13.77 12.17
C GLY A 58 3.50 -12.62 12.23
N ILE A 59 3.24 -11.49 11.55
CA ILE A 59 4.20 -10.38 11.46
C ILE A 59 3.96 -9.40 12.60
N GLU A 60 4.84 -9.43 13.60
CA GLU A 60 4.73 -8.63 14.82
C GLU A 60 5.20 -7.17 14.67
N SER A 61 6.11 -6.88 13.72
CA SER A 61 6.71 -5.54 13.58
C SER A 61 5.69 -4.48 13.18
N GLU A 62 5.45 -3.47 14.01
CA GLU A 62 4.54 -2.36 13.71
C GLU A 62 5.07 -1.32 12.71
N GLU A 63 6.37 -1.29 12.48
CA GLU A 63 7.03 -0.21 11.74
C GLU A 63 6.91 -0.34 10.22
N ILE A 64 6.52 -1.54 9.77
CA ILE A 64 6.46 -1.91 8.36
C ILE A 64 5.15 -2.60 7.98
N TYR A 65 4.82 -2.47 6.70
CA TYR A 65 3.77 -3.18 6.01
C TYR A 65 4.41 -4.00 4.88
N PRO A 66 4.45 -5.34 4.98
CA PRO A 66 5.10 -6.16 3.99
C PRO A 66 4.20 -6.32 2.76
N ILE A 67 4.17 -5.29 1.94
CA ILE A 67 3.37 -5.20 0.73
C ILE A 67 4.35 -4.91 -0.42
N CYS A 68 4.28 -5.71 -1.48
CA CYS A 68 5.07 -5.45 -2.68
C CYS A 68 4.48 -4.28 -3.46
N ARG A 69 5.28 -3.69 -4.37
CA ARG A 69 4.82 -2.56 -5.18
C ARG A 69 3.52 -2.87 -5.91
N TYR A 70 3.42 -4.05 -6.52
CA TYR A 70 2.30 -4.46 -7.37
C TYR A 70 0.99 -4.57 -6.60
N CYS A 71 0.95 -5.32 -5.51
CA CYS A 71 -0.25 -5.43 -4.68
C CYS A 71 -0.63 -4.09 -4.04
N LEU A 72 0.34 -3.22 -3.78
CA LEU A 72 0.06 -1.86 -3.34
C LEU A 72 -0.69 -1.08 -4.44
N ILE A 73 -0.28 -1.20 -5.70
CA ILE A 73 -1.00 -0.61 -6.85
C ILE A 73 -2.42 -1.18 -6.93
N GLU A 74 -2.58 -2.49 -6.92
CA GLU A 74 -3.89 -3.16 -7.05
C GLU A 74 -4.85 -2.73 -5.94
N VAL A 75 -4.39 -2.74 -4.69
CA VAL A 75 -5.19 -2.29 -3.54
C VAL A 75 -5.68 -0.86 -3.75
N PHE A 76 -4.86 0.01 -4.33
CA PHE A 76 -5.25 1.40 -4.59
C PHE A 76 -6.12 1.58 -5.83
N GLN A 77 -5.89 0.80 -6.87
CA GLN A 77 -6.77 0.75 -8.04
C GLN A 77 -8.18 0.31 -7.65
N LEU A 78 -8.34 -0.61 -6.69
CA LEU A 78 -9.67 -1.00 -6.16
C LEU A 78 -10.46 0.15 -5.51
N TYR A 79 -9.78 1.21 -5.06
CA TYR A 79 -10.45 2.38 -4.49
C TYR A 79 -10.68 3.47 -5.52
N VAL A 80 -9.96 3.44 -6.65
CA VAL A 80 -10.00 4.44 -7.70
C VAL A 80 -10.92 3.98 -8.81
N ASN A 81 -12.12 4.56 -8.93
CA ASN A 81 -13.07 4.24 -10.00
C ASN A 81 -12.98 5.18 -11.22
N GLU A 82 -12.22 6.29 -11.13
CA GLU A 82 -12.09 7.27 -12.21
C GLU A 82 -10.80 7.07 -13.02
N GLU A 83 -10.91 7.11 -14.35
CA GLU A 83 -9.79 6.90 -15.28
C GLU A 83 -8.65 7.94 -15.09
N ASN A 84 -9.00 9.19 -14.76
CA ASN A 84 -8.02 10.24 -14.44
C ASN A 84 -7.26 9.97 -13.13
N ALA A 85 -7.94 9.35 -12.17
CA ALA A 85 -7.37 9.02 -10.88
C ALA A 85 -6.39 7.84 -10.98
N HIS A 86 -6.59 6.90 -11.92
CA HIS A 86 -5.60 5.87 -12.23
C HIS A 86 -4.29 6.44 -12.77
N ARG A 87 -4.34 7.46 -13.65
CA ARG A 87 -3.12 8.11 -14.17
C ARG A 87 -2.35 8.86 -13.08
N GLU A 88 -3.04 9.57 -12.20
CA GLU A 88 -2.36 10.22 -11.07
C GLU A 88 -1.72 9.17 -10.15
N LEU A 89 -2.45 8.09 -9.85
CA LEU A 89 -1.94 7.00 -9.02
C LEU A 89 -0.70 6.36 -9.63
N ASP A 90 -0.68 6.08 -10.93
CA ASP A 90 0.50 5.53 -11.61
C ASP A 90 1.70 6.50 -11.56
N LYS A 91 1.47 7.80 -11.80
CA LYS A 91 2.52 8.83 -11.66
C LYS A 91 3.09 8.87 -10.24
N PHE A 92 2.21 8.86 -9.23
CA PHE A 92 2.62 8.86 -7.84
C PHE A 92 3.41 7.59 -7.51
N LEU A 93 2.95 6.40 -7.92
CA LEU A 93 3.61 5.13 -7.67
C LEU A 93 4.95 4.98 -8.43
N ARG A 94 5.13 5.66 -9.56
CA ARG A 94 6.42 5.78 -10.26
C ARG A 94 7.39 6.72 -9.55
N ALA A 95 6.90 7.84 -9.04
CA ALA A 95 7.68 8.80 -8.26
C ALA A 95 7.96 8.31 -6.83
N TYR A 96 7.10 7.45 -6.31
CA TYR A 96 7.30 6.78 -5.04
C TYR A 96 8.50 5.85 -5.19
N ASP A 97 9.62 6.22 -4.58
CA ASP A 97 10.83 5.39 -4.50
C ASP A 97 10.52 4.15 -3.64
N PHE A 98 9.76 3.24 -4.24
CA PHE A 98 9.35 1.96 -3.70
C PHE A 98 10.15 0.89 -4.42
N LYS A 99 11.44 0.82 -4.07
CA LYS A 99 12.38 -0.24 -4.46
C LYS A 99 12.06 -1.58 -3.77
N GLY A 100 10.78 -1.89 -3.56
CA GLY A 100 10.32 -3.22 -3.18
C GLY A 100 10.48 -4.14 -4.37
N SER A 101 11.72 -4.52 -4.65
CA SER A 101 12.03 -5.55 -5.63
C SER A 101 11.46 -6.86 -5.09
N ILE A 102 10.72 -7.57 -5.94
CA ILE A 102 10.53 -9.00 -5.75
C ILE A 102 11.95 -9.58 -5.80
N ILE A 103 12.32 -10.32 -4.77
CA ILE A 103 13.53 -11.15 -4.84
C ILE A 103 13.02 -12.50 -5.29
N CYS A 104 13.35 -12.88 -6.53
CA CYS A 104 13.08 -14.21 -7.05
C CYS A 104 13.83 -15.26 -6.22
#